data_AF-A0A431MYI6-F1
#
_entry.id   AF-A0A431MYI6-F1
#
_cell.length_a   1.000
_cell.length_b   1.000
_cell.length_c   1.000
_cell.angle_alpha   90.00
_cell.angle_beta   90.00
_cell.angle_gamma   90.00
#
_symmetry.space_group_name_H-M   'P 1'
#
loop_
_entity.id
_entity.type
_entity.pdbx_description
1 polymer ?
#
loop_
_entity_poly.entity_id
_entity_poly.type
_entity_poly.pdbx_seq_one_letter_code
_entity_poly.pdbx_strand_id
1 'polypeptide(L)' 'MLKVALVVWIMLGTVLAGAVMTAIVSVPALADQAKFLIPVGCIGAYLVGLPIAYVVARKIADASASPA' A
#
# COMPACT_ATOMS: atom_id res chain seq x y z
N MET A 1 2.34 18.89 -0.77
CA MET A 1 2.82 17.48 -0.75
C MET A 1 1.72 16.45 -0.53
N LEU A 2 0.63 16.75 0.19
CA LEU A 2 -0.49 15.80 0.43
C LEU A 2 -1.09 15.18 -0.84
N LYS A 3 -1.21 15.93 -1.94
CA LYS A 3 -1.67 15.40 -3.23
C LYS A 3 -0.75 14.30 -3.77
N VAL A 4 0.57 14.52 -3.74
CA VAL A 4 1.57 13.53 -4.19
C VAL A 4 1.56 12.32 -3.24
N ALA A 5 1.53 12.56 -1.93
CA ALA A 5 1.41 11.51 -0.93
C ALA A 5 0.16 10.65 -1.13
N LEU A 6 -0.98 11.27 -1.44
CA LEU A 6 -2.24 10.57 -1.69
C LEU A 6 -2.18 9.71 -2.95
N VAL A 7 -1.59 10.22 -4.04
CA VAL A 7 -1.42 9.45 -5.29
C VAL A 7 -0.48 8.26 -5.07
N VAL A 8 0.66 8.49 -4.41
CA VAL A 8 1.61 7.42 -4.06
C VAL A 8 0.96 6.41 -3.11
N TRP A 9 0.18 6.87 -2.15
CA TRP A 9 -0.51 6.02 -1.18
C TRP A 9 -1.56 5.12 -1.84
N ILE A 10 -2.36 5.65 -2.76
CA ILE A 10 -3.35 4.86 -3.50
C ILE A 10 -2.65 3.80 -4.33
N MET A 11 -1.62 4.16 -5.09
CA MET A 11 -0.85 3.20 -5.91
C MET A 11 -0.17 2.13 -5.06
N LEU A 12 0.48 2.52 -3.97
CA LEU A 12 1.18 1.58 -3.10
C LEU A 12 0.19 0.69 -2.34
N GLY A 13 -0.91 1.27 -1.84
CA GLY A 13 -1.97 0.56 -1.14
C GLY A 13 -2.65 -0.49 -2.02
N THR A 14 -2.98 -0.17 -3.27
CA THR A 14 -3.62 -1.14 -4.19
C THR A 14 -2.69 -2.29 -4.55
N VAL A 15 -1.41 -2.01 -4.83
CA VAL A 15 -0.42 -3.06 -5.13
C VAL A 15 -0.22 -3.98 -3.93
N LEU A 16 -0.09 -3.43 -2.74
CA LEU A 16 0.16 -4.20 -1.51
C LEU A 16 -1.08 -5.00 -1.10
N ALA A 17 -2.28 -4.43 -1.25
CA ALA A 17 -3.54 -5.15 -1.08
C ALA A 17 -3.70 -6.30 -2.09
N GLY A 18 -3.36 -6.05 -3.37
CA GLY A 18 -3.36 -7.08 -4.41
C GLY A 18 -2.40 -8.23 -4.08
N ALA A 19 -1.17 -7.91 -3.69
CA ALA A 19 -0.18 -8.92 -3.29
C ALA A 19 -0.65 -9.77 -2.10
N VAL A 20 -1.26 -9.14 -1.08
CA VAL A 20 -1.83 -9.84 0.07
C VAL A 20 -3.00 -10.74 -0.35
N MET A 21 -3.91 -10.26 -1.18
CA MET A 21 -5.00 -11.08 -1.73
C MET A 21 -4.44 -12.29 -2.48
N THR A 22 -3.47 -12.10 -3.39
CA THR A 22 -2.84 -13.18 -4.14
C THR A 22 -2.19 -14.20 -3.21
N ALA A 23 -1.49 -13.75 -2.17
CA ALA A 23 -0.89 -14.64 -1.18
C ALA A 23 -1.95 -15.47 -0.44
N ILE A 24 -3.05 -14.84 0.02
CA ILE A 24 -4.14 -15.51 0.74
C ILE A 24 -4.79 -16.60 -0.12
N VAL A 25 -5.10 -16.32 -1.39
CA VAL A 25 -5.76 -17.29 -2.27
C VAL A 25 -4.81 -18.36 -2.80
N SER A 26 -3.51 -18.09 -2.84
CA SER A 26 -2.50 -19.05 -3.29
C SER A 26 -2.22 -20.15 -2.26
N VAL A 27 -2.54 -19.94 -0.98
CA VAL A 27 -2.31 -20.91 0.10
C VAL A 27 -3.65 -21.55 0.51
N PRO A 28 -3.86 -22.86 0.27
CA PRO A 28 -5.14 -23.53 0.53
C PRO A 28 -5.66 -23.35 1.96
N ALA A 29 -4.78 -23.41 2.96
CA ALA A 29 -5.14 -23.23 4.37
C ALA A 29 -5.64 -21.82 4.72
N LEU A 30 -5.25 -20.80 3.95
CA LEU A 30 -5.72 -19.41 4.12
C LEU A 30 -6.96 -19.14 3.25
N ALA A 31 -7.12 -19.85 2.13
CA ALA A 31 -8.23 -19.69 1.21
C ALA A 31 -9.59 -20.01 1.86
N ASP A 32 -9.67 -21.00 2.76
CA ASP A 32 -10.89 -21.32 3.52
C ASP A 32 -11.39 -20.13 4.37
N GLN A 33 -10.47 -19.27 4.81
CA GLN A 33 -10.78 -18.10 5.64
C GLN A 33 -10.67 -16.79 4.86
N ALA A 34 -10.57 -16.86 3.51
CA ALA A 34 -10.37 -15.70 2.65
C ALA A 34 -11.43 -14.61 2.86
N LYS A 35 -12.68 -14.99 3.16
CA LYS A 35 -13.78 -14.06 3.44
C LYS A 35 -13.47 -13.06 4.57
N PHE A 36 -12.67 -13.45 5.55
CA PHE A 36 -12.27 -12.60 6.68
C PHE A 36 -10.84 -12.08 6.52
N LEU A 37 -9.92 -12.91 6.02
CA LEU A 37 -8.51 -12.54 5.88
C LEU A 37 -8.28 -11.49 4.80
N ILE A 38 -9.02 -11.52 3.70
CA ILE A 38 -8.83 -10.56 2.60
C ILE A 38 -9.18 -9.13 3.04
N PRO A 39 -10.38 -8.85 3.61
CA PRO A 39 -10.69 -7.50 4.08
C PRO A 39 -9.68 -6.98 5.11
N VAL A 40 -9.30 -7.81 6.09
CA VAL A 40 -8.34 -7.43 7.13
C VAL A 40 -6.96 -7.18 6.55
N GLY A 41 -6.51 -8.04 5.63
CA GLY A 41 -5.24 -7.91 4.93
C GLY A 41 -5.16 -6.65 4.08
N CYS A 42 -6.22 -6.31 3.35
CA CYS A 42 -6.29 -5.08 2.57
C CYS A 42 -6.26 -3.82 3.44
N ILE A 43 -7.00 -3.81 4.55
CA ILE A 43 -6.97 -2.69 5.51
C ILE A 43 -5.56 -2.54 6.09
N GLY A 44 -4.95 -3.65 6.52
CA GLY A 44 -3.56 -3.67 7.02
C GLY A 44 -2.57 -3.15 5.98
N ALA A 45 -2.70 -3.59 4.73
CA ALA A 45 -1.86 -3.15 3.61
C ALA A 45 -1.96 -1.64 3.37
N TYR A 46 -3.18 -1.09 3.39
CA TYR A 46 -3.42 0.35 3.24
C TYR A 46 -2.88 1.17 4.40
N LEU A 47 -3.01 0.67 5.63
CA LEU A 47 -2.45 1.31 6.83
C LEU A 47 -0.93 1.35 6.80
N VAL A 48 -0.28 0.26 6.35
CA VAL A 48 1.18 0.20 6.17
C VAL A 48 1.64 1.06 5.00
N GLY A 49 0.84 1.19 3.95
CA GLY A 49 1.16 2.05 2.82
C GLY A 49 1.21 3.54 3.18
N LEU A 50 0.47 3.97 4.21
CA LEU A 50 0.36 5.38 4.62
C LEU A 50 1.69 6.00 5.11
N PRO A 51 2.43 5.39 6.06
CA PRO A 51 3.74 5.90 6.47
C PRO A 51 4.76 5.86 5.32
N ILE A 52 4.72 4.82 4.47
CA ILE A 52 5.64 4.68 3.33
C ILE A 52 5.40 5.81 2.33
N ALA A 53 4.14 6.03 1.95
CA ALA A 53 3.76 7.07 1.00
C ALA A 53 4.13 8.48 1.49
N TYR A 54 4.02 8.73 2.80
CA TYR A 54 4.45 9.99 3.40
C TYR A 54 5.97 10.21 3.25
N VAL A 55 6.79 9.20 3.57
CA VAL A 55 8.26 9.27 3.42
C VAL A 55 8.65 9.47 1.96
N VAL A 56 8.03 8.75 1.04
CA VAL A 56 8.30 8.86 -0.40
C VAL A 56 7.90 10.24 -0.92
N ALA A 57 6.73 10.76 -0.54
CA ALA A 57 6.28 12.08 -0.96
C ALA A 57 7.21 13.20 -0.45
N ARG A 58 7.76 13.05 0.76
CA ARG A 58 8.74 13.99 1.30
C ARG A 58 10.03 13.99 0.47
N LYS A 59 10.56 12.81 0.15
CA LYS A 59 11.73 12.66 -0.73
C LYS A 59 11.51 13.26 -2.11
N ILE A 60 10.33 13.04 -2.71
CA ILE A 60 9.98 13.61 -4.01
C ILE A 60 9.99 15.14 -3.93
N ALA A 61 9.40 15.72 -2.88
CA ALA A 61 9.34 17.16 -2.75
C ALA A 61 10.71 17.80 -2.48
N ASP A 62 11.55 17.16 -1.67
CA ASP A 62 12.93 17.61 -1.41
C ASP A 62 13.75 17.59 -2.72
N ALA A 63 13.65 16.52 -3.52
CA ALA A 63 14.31 16.42 -4.82
C ALA A 63 13.76 17.43 -5.85
N SER A 64 12.47 17.77 -5.78
CA SER A 64 11.85 18.75 -6.68
C SER A 64 12.23 20.20 -6.34
N ALA A 65 12.62 20.47 -5.09
CA ALA A 65 12.98 21.81 -4.61
C ALA A 65 14.44 22.20 -4.93
N SER A 66 15.29 21.23 -5.26
CA SER A 66 16.67 21.46 -5.71
C SER A 66 16.83 20.90 -7.13
N PRO A 67 16.45 21.65 -8.17
CA PRO A 67 16.76 21.24 -9.53
C PRO A 67 18.28 21.24 -9.70
N ALA A 68 18.81 20.13 -10.20
CA ALA A 68 20.21 19.97 -10.58
C ALA A 68 20.60 20.93 -11.71
#